data_AF-A0A2R5LI84-F1
#
_entry.id   AF-A0A2R5LI84-F1
#
_cell.length_a   1.000
_cell.length_b   1.000
_cell.length_c   1.000
_cell.angle_alpha   90.00
_cell.angle_beta   90.00
_cell.angle_gamma   90.00
#
_symmetry.space_group_name_H-M   'P 1'
#
loop_
_entity.id
_entity.type
_entity.pdbx_description
1 polymer ?
#
loop_
_entity_poly.entity_id
_entity_poly.type
_entity_poly.pdbx_seq_one_letter_code
_entity_poly.pdbx_strand_id
1 'polypeptide(L)'
;MEALEVLLLLLGLTGMVSAEMWCYSCISNQPGCNEEVNWLIHHAITCPQPDDKCVKIIERKGEQVLYTRDCLSNLVSYRHDIPADTYEGCRPAAEAPKLAVYVDNSIKELELKRDYYSSVDYCFCEFYYWCNGASVVTSMWILPLLLVLTQLRHMIG
;
A
#
# COMPACT_ATOMS: atom_id res chain seq x y z
N MET A 1 -41.91 -19.73 5.82
CA MET A 1 -40.55 -19.25 6.16
C MET A 1 -40.64 -17.74 6.09
N GLU A 2 -40.76 -17.11 7.25
CA GLU A 2 -41.05 -15.68 7.36
C GLU A 2 -39.89 -14.88 6.77
N ALA A 3 -40.18 -13.76 6.09
CA ALA A 3 -39.15 -12.90 5.48
C ALA A 3 -38.07 -12.46 6.48
N LEU A 4 -38.40 -12.42 7.77
CA LEU A 4 -37.49 -12.14 8.88
C LEU A 4 -36.44 -13.24 9.10
N GLU A 5 -36.80 -14.51 8.95
CA GLU A 5 -35.84 -15.63 9.11
C GLU A 5 -34.85 -15.67 7.95
N VAL A 6 -35.31 -15.39 6.72
CA VAL A 6 -34.45 -15.27 5.55
C VAL A 6 -33.50 -14.08 5.68
N LEU A 7 -33.98 -12.95 6.22
CA LEU A 7 -33.16 -11.76 6.48
C LEU A 7 -32.09 -12.00 7.55
N LEU A 8 -32.43 -12.69 8.65
CA LEU A 8 -31.49 -13.09 9.70
C LEU A 8 -30.45 -14.11 9.22
N LEU A 9 -30.85 -15.06 8.36
CA LEU A 9 -29.91 -15.97 7.69
C LEU A 9 -28.95 -15.22 6.76
N LEU A 10 -29.45 -14.26 5.96
CA LEU A 10 -28.63 -13.44 5.06
C LEU A 10 -27.65 -12.54 5.84
N LEU A 11 -28.08 -11.92 6.94
CA LEU A 11 -27.22 -11.14 7.85
C LEU A 11 -26.18 -12.01 8.57
N GLY A 12 -26.54 -13.24 8.94
CA GLY A 12 -25.64 -14.20 9.57
C GLY A 12 -24.51 -14.68 8.65
N LEU A 13 -24.76 -14.81 7.34
CA LEU A 13 -23.74 -15.19 6.36
C LEU A 13 -22.76 -14.05 6.02
N THR A 14 -23.12 -12.78 6.25
CA THR A 14 -22.23 -11.63 5.95
C THR A 14 -21.12 -11.40 7.00
N GLY A 15 -21.12 -12.14 8.11
CA GLY A 15 -20.24 -11.88 9.26
C GLY A 15 -18.79 -12.37 9.16
N MET A 16 -18.39 -13.03 8.07
CA MET A 16 -17.06 -13.67 7.99
C MET A 16 -16.45 -13.60 6.58
N VAL A 17 -16.38 -12.41 5.99
CA VAL A 17 -15.44 -12.15 4.89
C VAL A 17 -14.33 -11.28 5.47
N SER A 18 -13.35 -11.94 6.10
CA SER A 18 -12.03 -11.34 6.27
C SER A 18 -11.42 -11.24 4.87
N ALA A 19 -11.47 -10.05 4.28
CA ALA A 19 -10.67 -9.78 3.09
C ALA A 19 -9.20 -9.81 3.53
N GLU A 20 -8.56 -10.97 3.38
CA GLU A 20 -7.10 -11.06 3.54
C GLU A 20 -6.47 -10.08 2.55
N MET A 21 -5.55 -9.25 3.04
CA MET A 21 -4.81 -8.27 2.24
C MET A 21 -3.75 -8.99 1.41
N TRP A 22 -3.62 -8.61 0.13
CA TRP A 22 -2.65 -9.20 -0.80
C TRP A 22 -1.70 -8.13 -1.35
N CYS A 23 -0.39 -8.35 -1.16
CA CYS A 23 0.67 -7.45 -1.60
C CYS A 23 1.58 -8.12 -2.64
N TYR A 24 2.36 -7.34 -3.38
CA TYR A 24 3.51 -7.89 -4.11
C TYR A 24 4.77 -7.75 -3.26
N SER A 25 5.65 -8.75 -3.35
CA SER A 25 7.00 -8.70 -2.79
C SER A 25 8.02 -8.80 -3.92
N CYS A 26 8.68 -7.68 -4.23
CA CYS A 26 9.69 -7.65 -5.28
C CYS A 26 10.62 -6.43 -5.15
N ILE A 27 11.78 -6.52 -5.78
CA ILE A 27 12.76 -5.42 -5.89
C ILE A 27 13.24 -5.27 -7.33
N SER A 28 13.59 -4.05 -7.78
CA SER A 28 13.94 -3.78 -9.18
C SER A 28 15.16 -4.49 -9.75
N ASN A 29 15.96 -5.19 -8.94
CA ASN A 29 16.99 -6.10 -9.47
C ASN A 29 16.41 -7.45 -9.96
N GLN A 30 15.13 -7.72 -9.69
CA GLN A 30 14.38 -8.87 -10.19
C GLN A 30 13.61 -8.49 -11.47
N PRO A 31 13.53 -9.38 -12.47
CA PRO A 31 12.79 -9.10 -13.69
C PRO A 31 11.32 -8.84 -13.39
N GLY A 32 10.73 -7.83 -14.04
CA GLY A 32 9.31 -7.51 -13.91
C GLY A 32 8.91 -6.70 -12.67
N CYS A 33 9.86 -6.28 -11.83
CA CYS A 33 9.59 -5.36 -10.72
C CYS A 33 9.88 -3.90 -11.11
N ASN A 34 8.92 -3.28 -11.81
CA ASN A 34 9.01 -1.91 -12.31
C ASN A 34 7.93 -1.01 -11.67
N GLU A 35 7.64 0.13 -12.29
CA GLU A 35 6.54 1.01 -11.87
C GLU A 35 5.21 0.28 -11.78
N GLU A 36 4.98 -0.64 -12.71
CA GLU A 36 3.95 -1.67 -12.66
C GLU A 36 4.62 -3.04 -12.50
N VAL A 37 4.05 -3.88 -11.63
CA VAL A 37 4.56 -5.25 -11.44
C VAL A 37 4.05 -6.14 -12.56
N ASN A 38 4.95 -6.93 -13.15
CA ASN A 38 4.57 -8.04 -13.98
C ASN A 38 4.04 -9.19 -13.11
N TRP A 39 2.73 -9.25 -12.94
CA TRP A 39 2.02 -10.24 -12.12
C TRP A 39 2.16 -11.68 -12.62
N LEU A 40 2.58 -11.90 -13.88
CA LEU A 40 2.90 -13.23 -14.39
C LEU A 40 4.19 -13.79 -13.76
N ILE A 41 5.08 -12.90 -13.30
CA ILE A 41 6.37 -13.26 -12.69
C ILE A 41 6.25 -13.20 -11.16
N HIS A 42 5.62 -12.15 -10.64
CA HIS A 42 5.48 -11.91 -9.20
C HIS A 42 4.04 -12.18 -8.77
N HIS A 43 3.84 -13.28 -8.06
CA HIS A 43 2.54 -13.58 -7.46
C HIS A 43 2.31 -12.70 -6.23
N ALA A 44 1.04 -12.51 -5.88
CA ALA A 44 0.68 -11.79 -4.67
C ALA A 44 0.90 -12.68 -3.44
N ILE A 45 1.33 -12.06 -2.33
CA ILE A 45 1.58 -12.67 -1.03
C ILE A 45 0.60 -12.12 0.01
N THR A 46 0.38 -12.90 1.07
CA THR A 46 -0.28 -12.42 2.28
C THR A 46 0.76 -11.88 3.27
N CYS A 47 0.38 -10.86 4.03
CA CYS A 47 1.24 -10.25 5.02
C CYS A 47 1.12 -10.94 6.40
N PRO A 48 2.19 -10.94 7.21
CA PRO A 48 2.21 -11.69 8.47
C PRO A 48 1.43 -11.00 9.60
N GLN A 49 1.22 -9.69 9.55
CA GLN A 49 0.47 -8.94 10.57
C GLN A 49 -0.98 -8.68 10.13
N PRO A 50 -1.95 -8.69 11.06
CA PRO A 50 -3.36 -8.47 10.74
C PRO A 50 -3.68 -7.03 10.34
N ASP A 51 -2.87 -6.06 10.79
CA ASP A 51 -2.97 -4.62 10.51
C ASP A 51 -1.88 -4.14 9.54
N ASP A 52 -1.29 -5.06 8.78
CA ASP A 52 -0.22 -4.76 7.83
C ASP A 52 -0.73 -3.97 6.60
N LYS A 53 0.21 -3.34 5.90
CA LYS A 53 -0.05 -2.51 4.73
C LYS A 53 0.88 -2.92 3.60
N CYS A 54 0.38 -2.88 2.36
CA CYS A 54 1.26 -2.99 1.21
C CYS A 54 2.03 -1.67 1.03
N VAL A 55 3.32 -1.77 0.77
CA VAL A 55 4.18 -0.59 0.57
C VAL A 55 4.88 -0.69 -0.76
N LYS A 56 4.88 0.41 -1.54
CA LYS A 56 5.74 0.63 -2.70
C LYS A 56 6.74 1.73 -2.36
N ILE A 57 8.02 1.38 -2.28
CA ILE A 57 9.12 2.33 -2.14
C ILE A 57 9.64 2.68 -3.53
N ILE A 58 9.81 3.97 -3.78
CA ILE A 58 10.35 4.53 -5.03
C ILE A 58 11.64 5.27 -4.69
N GLU A 59 12.77 4.74 -5.11
CA GLU A 59 14.10 5.30 -4.84
C GLU A 59 14.66 5.87 -6.14
N ARG A 60 15.04 7.15 -6.14
CA ARG A 60 15.59 7.82 -7.33
C ARG A 60 17.07 8.09 -7.17
N LYS A 61 17.84 7.83 -8.22
CA LYS A 61 19.27 8.13 -8.31
C LYS A 61 19.61 8.63 -9.72
N GLY A 62 19.69 9.94 -9.87
CA GLY A 62 19.84 10.55 -11.20
C GLY A 62 18.63 10.19 -12.07
N GLU A 63 18.88 9.52 -13.20
CA GLU A 63 17.83 9.04 -14.12
C GLU A 63 17.28 7.66 -13.74
N GLN A 64 17.92 6.94 -12.82
CA GLN A 64 17.49 5.61 -12.40
C GLN A 64 16.40 5.70 -11.34
N VAL A 65 15.34 4.92 -11.52
CA VAL A 65 14.25 4.75 -10.55
C VAL A 65 14.17 3.28 -10.18
N LEU A 66 14.31 2.98 -8.89
CA LEU A 66 14.20 1.66 -8.33
C LEU A 66 12.89 1.55 -7.54
N TYR A 67 12.28 0.38 -7.63
CA TYR A 67 11.05 0.04 -6.95
C TYR A 67 11.30 -1.11 -6.00
N THR A 68 10.78 -0.98 -4.79
CA THR A 68 10.67 -2.08 -3.84
C THR A 68 9.22 -2.19 -3.41
N ARG A 69 8.66 -3.39 -3.42
CA ARG A 69 7.32 -3.66 -2.89
C ARG A 69 7.41 -4.75 -1.86
N ASP A 70 6.73 -4.56 -0.75
CA ASP A 70 6.62 -5.58 0.29
C ASP A 70 5.51 -5.23 1.28
N CYS A 71 5.28 -6.12 2.25
CA CYS A 71 4.52 -5.83 3.46
C CYS A 71 5.29 -4.85 4.35
N LEU A 72 4.59 -3.90 4.98
CA LEU A 72 5.19 -2.94 5.90
C LEU A 72 5.95 -3.64 7.04
N SER A 73 5.40 -4.73 7.59
CA SER A 73 6.06 -5.52 8.64
C SER A 73 7.45 -6.04 8.26
N ASN A 74 7.69 -6.32 6.97
CA ASN A 74 8.97 -6.82 6.49
C ASN A 74 10.00 -5.68 6.43
N LEU A 75 9.54 -4.48 6.06
CA LEU A 75 10.37 -3.30 5.86
C LEU A 75 10.81 -2.64 7.16
N VAL A 76 9.95 -2.60 8.19
CA VAL A 76 10.24 -1.92 9.47
C VAL A 76 11.49 -2.47 10.19
N SER A 77 11.90 -3.69 9.86
CA SER A 77 13.09 -4.31 10.45
C SER A 77 14.40 -3.67 10.01
N TYR A 78 14.46 -3.09 8.80
CA TYR A 78 15.69 -2.52 8.23
C TYR A 78 15.56 -1.10 7.67
N ARG A 79 14.33 -0.60 7.48
CA ARG A 79 14.06 0.78 7.07
C ARG A 79 13.71 1.60 8.31
N HIS A 80 14.49 2.66 8.55
CA HIS A 80 14.24 3.60 9.68
C HIS A 80 13.76 4.96 9.20
N ASP A 81 13.62 5.11 7.89
CA ASP A 81 13.18 6.29 7.16
C ASP A 81 11.71 6.18 6.73
N ILE A 82 10.97 5.20 7.28
CA ILE A 82 9.54 5.03 7.02
C ILE A 82 8.77 6.22 7.62
N PRO A 83 7.92 6.91 6.84
CA PRO A 83 7.06 7.99 7.34
C PRO A 83 6.14 7.53 8.47
N ALA A 84 5.94 8.40 9.47
CA ALA A 84 5.00 8.13 10.56
C ALA A 84 3.54 8.12 10.09
N ASP A 85 3.22 8.92 9.06
CA ASP A 85 1.94 8.89 8.36
C ASP A 85 1.93 7.72 7.35
N THR A 86 1.26 6.63 7.73
CA THR A 86 1.08 5.42 6.91
C THR A 86 -0.34 5.29 6.36
N TYR A 87 -1.09 6.40 6.29
CA TYR A 87 -2.36 6.43 5.56
C TYR A 87 -2.13 6.28 4.06
N GLU A 88 -3.16 5.84 3.33
CA GLU A 88 -3.14 5.64 1.89
C GLU A 88 -2.48 6.82 1.13
N GLY A 89 -1.62 6.48 0.18
CA GLY A 89 -0.94 7.41 -0.71
C GLY A 89 0.57 7.53 -0.47
N CYS A 90 1.21 8.39 -1.26
CA CYS A 90 2.66 8.53 -1.27
C CYS A 90 3.13 9.68 -0.37
N ARG A 91 4.25 9.47 0.33
CA ARG A 91 4.93 10.44 1.19
C ARG A 91 6.44 10.32 1.00
N PRO A 92 7.21 11.43 1.08
CA PRO A 92 8.66 11.34 1.13
C PRO A 92 9.10 10.62 2.41
N ALA A 93 10.25 9.95 2.34
CA ALA A 93 10.87 9.31 3.49
C ALA A 93 11.05 10.28 4.68
N ALA A 94 10.95 9.74 5.89
CA ALA A 94 11.11 10.51 7.11
C ALA A 94 12.54 11.07 7.23
N GLU A 95 12.64 12.36 7.54
CA GLU A 95 13.93 13.00 7.79
C GLU A 95 14.55 12.49 9.09
N ALA A 96 15.85 12.23 9.07
CA ALA A 96 16.64 11.85 10.23
C ALA A 96 17.72 12.90 10.53
N PRO A 97 17.37 14.10 11.04
CA PRO A 97 18.30 15.23 11.16
C PRO A 97 19.44 14.98 12.15
N LYS A 98 19.29 14.01 13.06
CA LYS A 98 20.31 13.61 14.04
C LYS A 98 21.18 12.43 13.57
N LEU A 99 20.94 11.92 12.36
CA LEU A 99 21.69 10.79 11.82
C LEU A 99 23.14 11.22 11.52
N ALA A 100 24.10 10.46 12.07
CA ALA A 100 25.53 10.67 11.86
C ALA A 100 26.05 12.10 12.18
N VAL A 101 25.36 12.86 13.04
CA VAL A 101 25.77 14.24 13.41
C VAL A 101 27.06 14.26 14.23
N TYR A 102 27.27 13.25 15.08
CA TYR A 102 28.43 13.16 15.99
C TYR A 102 29.46 12.12 15.54
N VAL A 103 29.31 11.57 14.33
CA VAL A 103 30.21 10.55 13.79
C VAL A 103 30.86 11.11 12.54
N ASP A 104 32.13 11.47 12.66
CA ASP A 104 32.98 11.80 11.51
C ASP A 104 33.64 10.51 11.02
N ASN A 105 33.27 10.07 9.82
CA ASN A 105 33.82 8.87 9.21
C ASN A 105 34.20 9.16 7.75
N SER A 106 35.46 8.86 7.40
CA SER A 106 36.02 9.07 6.07
C SER A 106 35.83 7.87 5.12
N ILE A 107 35.31 6.75 5.62
CA ILE A 107 35.07 5.51 4.86
C ILE A 107 33.72 5.66 4.15
N LYS A 108 33.76 5.72 2.80
CA LYS A 108 32.57 5.99 1.97
C LYS A 108 31.57 4.84 1.96
N GLU A 109 32.05 3.63 2.23
CA GLU A 109 31.30 2.39 2.24
C GLU A 109 30.36 2.30 3.47
N LEU A 110 30.64 3.06 4.53
CA LEU A 110 29.74 3.23 5.66
C LEU A 110 28.78 4.36 5.30
N GLU A 111 27.64 4.04 4.66
CA GLU A 111 26.59 4.99 4.27
C GLU A 111 25.84 5.57 5.50
N LEU A 112 26.56 6.28 6.37
CA LEU A 112 26.05 6.76 7.65
C LEU A 112 24.96 7.82 7.49
N LYS A 113 25.05 8.67 6.46
CA LYS A 113 24.10 9.77 6.20
C LYS A 113 22.94 9.39 5.30
N ARG A 114 22.93 8.17 4.72
CA ARG A 114 21.89 7.69 3.79
C ARG A 114 21.60 8.66 2.64
N ASP A 115 22.66 9.24 2.07
CA ASP A 115 22.63 10.21 0.96
C ASP A 115 22.84 9.56 -0.42
N TYR A 116 22.69 8.23 -0.51
CA TYR A 116 22.86 7.48 -1.75
C TYR A 116 21.78 7.77 -2.80
N TYR A 117 20.53 7.99 -2.36
CA TYR A 117 19.40 8.31 -3.22
C TYR A 117 19.06 9.80 -3.15
N SER A 118 18.69 10.39 -4.30
CA SER A 118 18.27 11.80 -4.36
C SER A 118 16.88 12.02 -3.78
N SER A 119 16.02 11.01 -3.84
CA SER A 119 14.71 11.00 -3.18
C SER A 119 14.26 9.57 -2.92
N VAL A 120 13.52 9.39 -1.84
CA VAL A 120 12.87 8.13 -1.47
C VAL A 120 11.43 8.46 -1.13
N ASP A 121 10.49 7.86 -1.85
CA ASP A 121 9.06 8.00 -1.60
C ASP A 121 8.47 6.65 -1.17
N TYR A 122 7.60 6.67 -0.16
CA TYR A 122 6.83 5.54 0.34
C TYR A 122 5.36 5.72 -0.05
N CYS A 123 4.81 4.77 -0.79
CA CYS A 123 3.39 4.72 -1.11
C CYS A 123 2.73 3.58 -0.32
N PHE A 124 1.82 3.93 0.58
CA PHE A 124 1.05 2.97 1.38
C PHE A 124 -0.27 2.67 0.67
N CYS A 125 -0.58 1.38 0.54
CA CYS A 125 -1.80 0.88 -0.09
C CYS A 125 -2.55 -0.03 0.90
N GLU A 126 -3.73 0.43 1.33
CA GLU A 126 -4.67 -0.24 2.23
C GLU A 126 -5.94 -0.70 1.50
N PHE A 127 -6.39 0.06 0.48
CA PHE A 127 -7.63 -0.24 -0.25
C PHE A 127 -7.44 -0.59 -1.73
N TYR A 128 -6.23 -0.38 -2.25
CA TYR A 128 -5.86 -0.82 -3.60
C TYR A 128 -5.13 -2.15 -3.52
N TYR A 129 -5.85 -3.22 -3.87
CA TYR A 129 -5.23 -4.51 -4.13
C TYR A 129 -4.01 -4.31 -5.02
N TRP A 130 -2.87 -4.84 -4.56
CA TRP A 130 -1.63 -4.94 -5.33
C TRP A 130 -0.82 -3.66 -5.56
N CYS A 131 -1.23 -2.50 -5.05
CA CYS A 131 -0.42 -1.27 -5.03
C CYS A 131 0.17 -0.89 -6.41
N ASN A 132 -0.54 -1.22 -7.50
CA ASN A 132 -0.14 -0.97 -8.89
C ASN A 132 -0.63 0.38 -9.43
N GLY A 133 -1.50 1.09 -8.69
CA GLY A 133 -2.03 2.38 -9.09
C GLY A 133 -2.72 3.08 -7.93
N ALA A 134 -1.95 3.60 -6.97
CA ALA A 134 -2.47 4.54 -5.98
C ALA A 134 -2.59 5.93 -6.62
N SER A 135 -3.48 6.04 -7.61
CA SER A 135 -3.98 7.32 -8.11
C SER A 135 -5.20 7.68 -7.27
N VAL A 136 -5.25 8.91 -6.75
CA VAL A 136 -6.35 9.42 -5.92
C VAL A 136 -7.71 9.19 -6.60
N VAL A 137 -8.43 8.13 -6.23
CA VAL A 137 -9.83 7.97 -6.66
C VAL A 137 -10.70 8.68 -5.65
N THR A 138 -11.25 9.82 -6.06
CA THR A 138 -12.30 10.50 -5.32
C THR A 138 -13.58 9.67 -5.43
N SER A 139 -14.00 9.11 -4.29
CA SER A 139 -15.26 8.39 -4.12
C SER A 139 -16.47 9.33 -4.21
N MET A 140 -16.71 9.93 -5.38
CA MET A 140 -17.82 10.87 -5.61
C MET A 140 -19.06 10.24 -6.26
N TRP A 141 -18.97 8.97 -6.69
CA TRP A 141 -20.02 8.35 -7.53
C TRP A 141 -20.93 7.37 -6.79
N ILE A 142 -20.62 7.01 -5.54
CA ILE A 142 -21.38 6.00 -4.78
C ILE A 142 -22.73 6.56 -4.29
N LEU A 143 -22.74 7.82 -3.85
CA LEU A 143 -23.94 8.53 -3.37
C LEU A 143 -25.04 8.72 -4.44
N PRO A 144 -24.74 9.22 -5.66
CA PRO A 144 -25.78 9.38 -6.68
C PRO A 144 -26.36 8.04 -7.16
N LEU A 145 -25.57 6.96 -7.17
CA LEU A 145 -26.04 5.64 -7.60
C LEU A 145 -27.07 5.04 -6.64
N LEU A 146 -26.86 5.21 -5.32
CA LEU A 146 -27.81 4.79 -4.28
C LEU A 146 -29.13 5.58 -4.35
N LEU A 147 -29.06 6.88 -4.62
CA LEU A 147 -30.25 7.72 -4.78
C LEU A 147 -31.10 7.27 -5.98
N VAL A 148 -30.50 6.99 -7.13
CA VAL A 148 -31.23 6.52 -8.32
C VAL A 148 -31.96 5.19 -8.07
N LEU A 149 -31.35 4.27 -7.33
CA LEU A 149 -31.96 2.98 -7.00
C LEU A 149 -33.18 3.13 -6.06
N THR A 150 -33.14 4.08 -5.12
CA THR A 150 -34.30 4.37 -4.25
C THR A 150 -35.48 4.98 -5.01
N GLN A 151 -35.21 5.80 -6.03
CA GLN A 151 -36.25 6.41 -6.86
C GLN A 151 -36.89 5.39 -7.82
N LEU A 152 -36.10 4.50 -8.42
CA LEU A 152 -36.61 3.42 -9.27
C LEU A 152 -37.52 2.45 -8.50
N ARG A 153 -37.20 2.16 -7.24
CA ARG A 153 -38.05 1.35 -6.36
C ARG A 153 -39.40 2.02 -6.10
N HIS A 154 -39.46 3.34 -6.08
CA HIS A 154 -40.70 4.10 -5.87
C HIS A 154 -41.57 4.23 -7.13
N MET A 155 -40.99 4.04 -8.33
CA MET A 155 -41.70 4.10 -9.61
C MET A 155 -42.29 2.76 -10.07
N ILE A 156 -41.82 1.65 -9.50
CA ILE A 156 -42.23 0.28 -9.86
C ILE A 156 -43.25 -0.31 -8.85
N GLY A 157 -43.58 0.46 -7.79
CA GLY A 157 -44.60 0.12 -6.78
C GLY A 157 -45.89 0.91 -6.97
#